data_AF-A0A9W8E773-F1
#
_entry.id   AF-A0A9W8E773-F1
#
_cell.length_a   1.000
_cell.length_b   1.000
_cell.length_c   1.000
_cell.angle_alpha   90.00
_cell.angle_beta   90.00
_cell.angle_gamma   90.00
#
_symmetry.space_group_name_H-M   'P 1'
#
loop_
_entity.id
_entity.type
_entity.pdbx_description
1 polymer ?
#
loop_
_entity_poly.entity_id
_entity_poly.type
_entity_poly.pdbx_seq_one_letter_code
_entity_poly.pdbx_strand_id
1 'polypeptide(L)'
;RDKDPKSLSGGEKSFSTICLLLALWESMGCPIRCLDEFDVFMDAVNRRISMSLMIESARQAVDTQYILITPQDMSSVSFGPDVRVHRLADPDRRQAV
;
A
#
# COMPACT_ATOMS: atom_id res chain seq x y z
N ARG A 1 21.09 18.07 14.02
CA ARG A 1 20.90 18.22 12.56
C ARG A 1 19.47 17.76 12.28
N ASP A 2 18.51 18.68 12.36
CA ASP A 2 17.10 18.37 12.20
C ASP A 2 16.84 17.82 10.80
N LYS A 3 16.34 16.58 10.74
CA LYS A 3 15.90 15.95 9.50
C LYS A 3 14.49 16.47 9.22
N ASP A 4 14.39 17.62 8.55
CA ASP A 4 13.10 18.18 8.15
C ASP A 4 12.42 17.20 7.18
N PRO A 5 11.21 16.68 7.45
CA PRO A 5 10.49 15.81 6.53
C PRO A 5 10.24 16.43 5.14
N LYS A 6 10.37 17.76 5.01
CA LYS A 6 10.34 18.44 3.71
C LYS A 6 11.49 18.03 2.79
N SER A 7 12.65 17.62 3.35
CA SER A 7 13.82 17.22 2.56
C SER A 7 13.71 15.83 1.94
N LEU A 8 12.68 15.04 2.30
CA LEU A 8 12.45 13.71 1.75
C LEU A 8 11.94 13.77 0.30
N SER A 9 12.34 12.80 -0.51
CA SER A 9 11.78 12.59 -1.85
C SER A 9 10.30 12.20 -1.79
N GLY A 10 9.58 12.29 -2.91
CA GLY A 10 8.17 11.87 -2.98
C GLY A 10 7.98 10.41 -2.54
N GLY A 11 8.80 9.50 -3.04
CA GLY A 11 8.77 8.09 -2.66
C GLY A 11 9.12 7.84 -1.19
N GLU A 12 10.09 8.56 -0.63
CA GLU A 12 10.46 8.45 0.79
C GLU A 12 9.35 8.95 1.72
N LYS A 13 8.63 10.00 1.31
CA LYS A 13 7.46 10.50 2.04
C LYS A 13 6.34 9.47 2.03
N SER A 14 6.01 8.90 0.88
CA SER A 14 5.01 7.83 0.77
C SER A 14 5.42 6.61 1.61
N PHE A 15 6.68 6.19 1.52
CA PHE A 15 7.19 5.03 2.26
C PHE A 15 7.08 5.24 3.78
N SER A 16 7.54 6.40 4.26
CA SER A 16 7.47 6.76 5.67
C SER A 16 6.02 6.85 6.18
N THR A 17 5.10 7.30 5.33
CA THR A 17 3.66 7.34 5.64
C THR A 17 3.08 5.95 5.84
N ILE A 18 3.44 4.99 4.98
CA ILE A 18 3.02 3.58 5.13
C ILE A 18 3.59 2.98 6.42
N CYS A 19 4.88 3.17 6.70
CA CYS A 19 5.46 2.67 7.95
C CYS A 19 4.75 3.23 9.19
N LEU A 20 4.45 4.54 9.19
CA LEU A 20 3.71 5.18 10.27
C LEU A 20 2.29 4.61 10.42
N LEU A 21 1.59 4.42 9.30
CA LEU A 21 0.24 3.87 9.29
C LEU A 21 0.21 2.44 9.86
N LEU A 22 1.14 1.58 9.45
CA LEU A 22 1.25 0.21 9.95
C LEU A 22 1.48 0.20 11.48
N ALA A 23 2.37 1.06 11.98
CA ALA A 23 2.63 1.18 13.42
C ALA A 23 1.38 1.63 14.21
N LEU A 24 0.58 2.55 13.66
CA LEU A 24 -0.67 2.96 14.29
C LEU A 24 -1.72 1.84 14.27
N TRP A 25 -1.78 1.09 13.17
CA TRP A 25 -2.70 -0.02 13.01
C TRP A 25 -2.45 -1.17 13.98
N GLU A 26 -1.23 -1.40 14.44
CA GLU A 26 -0.97 -2.39 15.50
C GLU A 26 -1.73 -2.09 16.80
N SER A 27 -2.03 -0.82 17.07
CA SER A 27 -2.75 -0.40 18.27
C SER A 27 -4.26 -0.19 18.05
N MET A 28 -4.75 -0.28 16.81
CA MET A 28 -6.14 -0.01 16.46
C MET A 28 -6.90 -1.31 16.12
N GLY A 29 -7.93 -1.64 16.89
CA GLY A 29 -8.84 -2.75 16.56
C GLY A 29 -9.84 -2.35 15.46
N CYS A 30 -9.64 -2.82 14.24
CA CYS A 30 -10.58 -2.62 13.13
C CYS A 30 -10.68 -3.89 12.29
N PRO A 31 -11.89 -4.42 11.99
CA PRO A 31 -12.06 -5.65 11.23
C PRO A 31 -11.76 -5.51 9.74
N ILE A 32 -11.77 -4.28 9.20
CA ILE A 32 -11.50 -4.01 7.77
C ILE A 32 -10.59 -2.80 7.65
N ARG A 33 -9.52 -2.93 6.86
CA ARG A 33 -8.56 -1.86 6.57
C ARG A 33 -8.46 -1.67 5.07
N CYS A 34 -8.77 -0.47 4.60
CA CYS A 34 -8.74 -0.12 3.19
C CYS A 34 -7.68 0.96 2.93
N LEU A 35 -6.90 0.79 1.86
CA LEU A 35 -6.02 1.84 1.34
C LEU A 35 -6.19 1.97 -0.16
N ASP A 36 -6.14 3.20 -0.62
CA ASP A 36 -6.13 3.56 -2.02
C ASP A 36 -4.91 4.42 -2.32
N GLU A 37 -4.38 4.31 -3.54
CA GLU A 37 -3.21 5.04 -4.04
C GLU A 37 -2.00 5.08 -3.08
N PHE A 38 -1.83 4.03 -2.28
CA PHE A 38 -0.82 3.99 -1.20
C PHE A 38 0.63 4.02 -1.70
N ASP A 39 0.86 3.60 -2.95
CA ASP A 39 2.15 3.51 -3.60
C ASP A 39 2.43 4.70 -4.54
N VAL A 40 1.61 5.75 -4.48
CA VAL A 40 1.80 6.96 -5.27
C VAL A 40 3.20 7.55 -5.00
N PHE A 41 3.90 7.92 -6.07
CA PHE A 41 5.28 8.41 -6.08
C PHE A 41 6.37 7.41 -5.68
N MET A 42 6.04 6.15 -5.37
CA MET A 42 7.06 5.12 -5.13
C MET A 42 7.61 4.56 -6.44
N ASP A 43 8.93 4.41 -6.51
CA ASP A 43 9.57 3.60 -7.55
C ASP A 43 9.28 2.09 -7.35
N ALA A 44 9.71 1.26 -8.30
CA ALA A 44 9.46 -0.19 -8.24
C ALA A 44 10.11 -0.88 -7.04
N VAL A 45 11.25 -0.39 -6.54
CA VAL A 45 11.97 -0.99 -5.41
C VAL A 45 11.23 -0.69 -4.12
N ASN A 46 10.92 0.58 -3.87
CA ASN A 46 10.19 1.02 -2.69
C ASN A 46 8.78 0.43 -2.65
N ARG A 47 8.08 0.41 -3.80
CA ARG A 47 6.75 -0.20 -3.89
C ARG A 47 6.76 -1.68 -3.52
N ARG A 48 7.75 -2.45 -3.98
CA ARG A 48 7.89 -3.87 -3.62
C ARG A 48 8.10 -4.04 -2.12
N ILE A 49 8.95 -3.22 -1.50
CA ILE A 49 9.22 -3.29 -0.06
C ILE A 49 7.96 -2.92 0.73
N SER A 50 7.29 -1.82 0.38
CA SER A 50 6.03 -1.41 1.01
C SER A 50 4.95 -2.48 0.89
N MET A 51 4.84 -3.15 -0.26
CA MET A 51 3.87 -4.22 -0.40
C MET A 51 4.17 -5.42 0.48
N SER A 52 5.44 -5.86 0.56
CA SER A 52 5.81 -6.94 1.47
C SER A 52 5.47 -6.60 2.91
N LEU A 53 5.75 -5.37 3.35
CA LEU A 53 5.42 -4.89 4.70
C LEU A 53 3.91 -4.90 4.98
N MET A 54 3.09 -4.45 4.03
CA MET A 54 1.64 -4.45 4.20
C MET A 54 1.06 -5.87 4.22
N ILE A 55 1.55 -6.78 3.38
CA ILE A 55 1.12 -8.19 3.39
C ILE A 55 1.51 -8.85 4.72
N GLU A 56 2.73 -8.61 5.20
CA GLU A 56 3.19 -9.15 6.49
C GLU A 56 2.34 -8.63 7.66
N SER A 57 2.07 -7.32 7.69
CA SER A 57 1.17 -6.73 8.68
C SER A 57 -0.24 -7.32 8.62
N ALA A 58 -0.78 -7.52 7.40
CA ALA A 58 -2.09 -8.13 7.22
C ALA A 58 -2.15 -9.57 7.76
N ARG A 59 -1.09 -10.36 7.57
CA ARG A 59 -0.98 -11.73 8.08
C ARG A 59 -0.89 -11.81 9.60
N GLN A 60 -0.35 -10.78 10.25
CA GLN A 60 -0.27 -10.70 11.71
C GLN A 60 -1.57 -10.19 12.34
N ALA A 61 -2.41 -9.49 11.58
CA ALA A 61 -3.68 -8.96 12.05
C ALA A 61 -4.78 -10.04 12.02
N VAL A 62 -5.07 -10.63 13.18
CA VAL A 62 -6.15 -11.62 13.35
C VAL A 62 -7.51 -10.96 13.10
N ASP A 63 -8.41 -11.69 12.44
CA ASP A 63 -9.78 -11.25 12.12
C ASP A 63 -9.89 -9.88 11.43
N THR A 64 -8.85 -9.52 10.66
CA THR A 64 -8.78 -8.24 9.94
C THR A 64 -8.62 -8.47 8.44
N GLN A 65 -9.52 -7.92 7.63
CA GLN A 65 -9.43 -7.95 6.18
C GLN A 65 -8.73 -6.70 5.65
N TYR A 66 -7.76 -6.87 4.75
CA TYR A 66 -7.09 -5.78 4.05
C TYR A 66 -7.61 -5.66 2.62
N ILE A 67 -7.93 -4.45 2.21
CA ILE A 67 -8.34 -4.11 0.84
C ILE A 67 -7.40 -3.01 0.35
N LEU A 68 -6.61 -3.33 -0.66
CA LEU A 68 -5.61 -2.41 -1.22
C LEU A 68 -5.97 -2.13 -2.67
N ILE A 69 -6.12 -0.86 -2.99
CA ILE A 69 -6.42 -0.37 -4.33
C ILE A 69 -5.19 0.41 -4.81
N THR A 70 -4.78 0.10 -6.04
CA THR A 70 -3.64 0.76 -6.68
C THR A 70 -3.85 0.76 -8.20
N PRO A 71 -3.51 1.86 -8.89
CA PRO A 71 -3.45 1.89 -10.35
C PRO A 71 -2.17 1.24 -10.89
N GLN A 72 -1.22 0.85 -10.04
CA GLN A 72 0.08 0.30 -10.43
C GLN A 72 0.00 -1.20 -10.74
N ASP A 73 0.87 -1.65 -11.66
CA ASP A 73 1.00 -3.07 -11.99
C ASP A 73 1.63 -3.85 -10.82
N MET A 74 0.99 -4.97 -10.49
CA MET A 74 1.35 -5.89 -9.42
C MET A 74 2.01 -7.19 -9.91
N SER A 75 2.31 -7.29 -11.21
CA SER A 75 2.97 -8.44 -11.84
C SER A 75 4.34 -8.80 -11.25
N SER A 76 5.01 -7.84 -10.62
CA SER A 76 6.32 -8.01 -10.00
C SER A 76 6.29 -8.52 -8.55
N VAL A 77 5.10 -8.69 -7.97
CA VAL A 77 4.92 -9.14 -6.58
C VAL A 77 4.44 -10.58 -6.56
N SER A 78 5.13 -11.42 -5.77
CA SER A 78 4.69 -12.79 -5.53
C SER A 78 3.66 -12.81 -4.41
N PHE A 79 2.47 -13.30 -4.72
CA PHE A 79 1.35 -13.38 -3.78
C PHE A 79 1.23 -14.79 -3.20
N GLY A 80 0.97 -14.87 -1.90
CA GLY A 80 0.64 -16.14 -1.23
C GLY A 80 -0.82 -16.56 -1.47
N PRO A 81 -1.21 -17.77 -1.05
CA PRO A 81 -2.57 -18.29 -1.21
C PRO A 81 -3.63 -17.48 -0.44
N ASP A 82 -3.19 -16.69 0.54
CA ASP A 82 -3.98 -15.80 1.37
C ASP A 82 -4.31 -14.46 0.69
N VAL A 83 -3.69 -14.16 -0.45
CA VAL A 83 -3.90 -12.90 -1.17
C VAL A 83 -4.70 -13.13 -2.44
N ARG A 84 -5.74 -12.31 -2.62
CA ARG A 84 -6.59 -12.33 -3.81
C ARG A 84 -6.41 -11.05 -4.62
N VAL A 85 -5.99 -11.19 -5.87
CA VAL A 85 -5.79 -10.05 -6.78
C VAL A 85 -6.97 -9.97 -7.74
N HIS A 86 -7.64 -8.82 -7.75
CA HIS A 86 -8.71 -8.49 -8.69
C HIS A 86 -8.24 -7.42 -9.67
N ARG A 87 -7.91 -7.82 -10.91
CA ARG A 87 -7.55 -6.87 -11.97
C ARG A 87 -8.82 -6.35 -12.64
N LEU A 88 -9.03 -5.04 -12.58
CA LEU A 88 -10.11 -4.36 -13.29
C LEU A 88 -9.74 -4.15 -14.76
N ALA A 89 -10.75 -3.97 -15.61
CA ALA A 89 -10.54 -3.55 -16.99
C ALA A 89 -9.96 -2.13 -17.03
N ASP A 90 -9.17 -1.84 -18.05
CA ASP A 90 -8.61 -0.50 -18.22
C ASP A 90 -9.76 0.53 -18.36
N PRO A 91 -9.65 1.71 -17.73
CA PRO A 91 -10.75 2.67 -17.71
C PRO A 91 -11.04 3.23 -19.11
N ASP A 92 -12.32 3.30 -19.49
CA ASP A 92 -12.74 3.95 -20.74
C ASP A 92 -12.69 5.47 -20.58
N ARG A 93 -11.63 6.07 -21.14
CA ARG A 93 -11.41 7.52 -21.11
C ARG A 93 -12.48 8.33 -21.84
N ARG A 94 -13.39 7.68 -22.58
CA ARG A 94 -14.49 8.35 -23.30
C ARG A 94 -15.74 8.56 -22.44
N GLN A 95 -15.80 8.00 -21.23
CA GLN A 95 -16.95 8.17 -20.32
C GLN A 95 -16.79 9.34 -19.33
N ALA A 96 -15.62 9.97 -19.27
CA ALA A 96 -15.43 11.23 -18.54
C ALA A 96 -15.83 12.40 -19.45
N VAL A 97 -17.13 12.53 -19.71
CA VAL A 97 -17.73 13.68 -20.41
C VAL A 97 -18.63 14.43 -19.44
#